data_AF-A0A2D7GUM0-F1
#
_entry.id   AF-A0A2D7GUM0-F1
#
_cell.length_a   1.000
_cell.length_b   1.000
_cell.length_c   1.000
_cell.angle_alpha   90.00
_cell.angle_beta   90.00
_cell.angle_gamma   90.00
#
_symmetry.space_group_name_H-M   'P 1'
#
loop_
_entity.id
_entity.type
_entity.pdbx_description
1 polymer ?
#
loop_
_entity_poly.entity_id
_entity_poly.type
_entity_poly.pdbx_seq_one_letter_code
_entity_poly.pdbx_strand_id
1 'polypeptide(L)'
;MDKSTTLVDIEFGLSQLSGNKKLLFTLLGKFTDEYRTLDTDLQGLLESQQYDDAYSLIHTLKGVTGNLGLFALHNASKPVESAIRNDKELPNDYSSFVVLLNETVSNIDTLTAESTSDNSANAKASNAPVNSAAAERARKQLISALKASEFISQSTLEEWLSAMGIENEKREAIIDAVDELDYEEALSELDAK
;
A
#
# COMPACT_ATOMS: atom_id res chain seq x y z
N MET A 1 12.42 19.91 10.13
CA MET A 1 13.49 18.94 9.84
C MET A 1 13.47 18.66 8.35
N ASP A 2 14.64 18.52 7.73
CA ASP A 2 14.73 18.08 6.34
C ASP A 2 14.27 16.61 6.27
N LYS A 3 13.09 16.38 5.68
CA LYS A 3 12.53 15.03 5.53
C LYS A 3 13.19 14.25 4.38
N SER A 4 14.07 14.88 3.61
CA SER A 4 14.67 14.30 2.41
C SER A 4 15.53 13.06 2.66
N THR A 5 15.97 12.85 3.92
CA THR A 5 16.80 11.72 4.35
C THR A 5 16.07 10.73 5.26
N THR A 6 14.76 10.90 5.45
CA THR A 6 13.97 10.00 6.30
C THR A 6 13.72 8.67 5.56
N LEU A 7 14.10 7.55 6.19
CA LEU A 7 13.88 6.21 5.63
C LEU A 7 12.40 5.82 5.57
N VAL A 8 11.68 6.06 6.68
CA VAL A 8 10.24 5.80 6.80
C VAL A 8 9.61 6.92 7.63
N ASP A 9 8.74 7.71 7.03
CA ASP A 9 7.93 8.73 7.72
C ASP A 9 6.52 8.20 7.99
N ILE A 10 6.33 7.57 9.15
CA ILE A 10 5.06 6.95 9.54
C ILE A 10 3.93 7.99 9.67
N GLU A 11 4.22 9.19 10.18
CA GLU A 11 3.20 10.23 10.31
C GLU A 11 2.70 10.67 8.93
N PHE A 12 3.61 10.86 7.98
CA PHE A 12 3.25 11.15 6.60
C PHE A 12 2.46 10.01 5.98
N GLY A 13 2.96 8.77 6.04
CA GLY A 13 2.26 7.60 5.49
C GLY A 13 0.84 7.45 6.04
N LEU A 14 0.66 7.63 7.36
CA LEU A 14 -0.66 7.62 8.00
C LEU A 14 -1.55 8.75 7.46
N SER A 15 -1.00 9.95 7.27
CA SER A 15 -1.78 11.09 6.74
C SER A 15 -2.30 10.83 5.32
N GLN A 16 -1.56 10.09 4.50
CA GLN A 16 -1.99 9.71 3.14
C GLN A 16 -3.14 8.69 3.17
N LEU A 17 -3.24 7.92 4.25
CA LEU A 17 -4.20 6.82 4.40
C LEU A 17 -5.30 7.15 5.42
N SER A 18 -5.58 8.43 5.65
CA SER A 18 -6.61 8.90 6.60
C SER A 18 -6.46 8.32 8.02
N GLY A 19 -5.22 8.06 8.45
CA GLY A 19 -4.90 7.46 9.74
C GLY A 19 -5.02 5.94 9.82
N ASN A 20 -5.30 5.23 8.72
CA ASN A 20 -5.38 3.77 8.72
C ASN A 20 -3.98 3.15 8.90
N LYS A 21 -3.67 2.81 10.16
CA LYS A 21 -2.40 2.18 10.53
C LYS A 21 -2.26 0.79 9.91
N LYS A 22 -3.30 -0.04 9.96
CA LYS A 22 -3.25 -1.41 9.43
C LYS A 22 -2.88 -1.40 7.95
N LEU A 23 -3.59 -0.59 7.14
CA LEU A 23 -3.31 -0.45 5.72
C LEU A 23 -1.90 0.10 5.44
N LEU A 24 -1.40 1.05 6.24
CA LEU A 24 -0.03 1.54 6.08
C LEU A 24 0.98 0.40 6.23
N PHE A 25 0.87 -0.40 7.28
CA PHE A 25 1.80 -1.51 7.53
C PHE A 25 1.63 -2.63 6.50
N THR A 26 0.41 -2.89 6.01
CA THR A 26 0.19 -3.79 4.87
C THR A 26 0.91 -3.31 3.61
N LEU A 27 0.78 -2.03 3.27
CA LEU A 27 1.44 -1.43 2.11
C LEU A 27 2.96 -1.42 2.23
N LEU A 28 3.49 -1.16 3.43
CA LEU A 28 4.92 -1.24 3.71
C LEU A 28 5.44 -2.68 3.59
N GLY A 29 4.68 -3.68 4.04
CA GLY A 29 5.02 -5.10 3.86
C GLY A 29 5.03 -5.51 2.38
N LYS A 30 4.00 -5.14 1.61
CA LYS A 30 3.97 -5.38 0.16
C LYS A 30 5.15 -4.72 -0.55
N PHE A 31 5.50 -3.50 -0.15
CA PHE A 31 6.69 -2.83 -0.65
C PHE A 31 7.97 -3.64 -0.41
N THR A 32 8.17 -4.19 0.79
CA THR A 32 9.39 -4.97 1.06
C THR A 32 9.41 -6.28 0.31
N ASP A 33 8.26 -6.95 0.13
CA ASP A 33 8.17 -8.18 -0.66
C ASP A 33 8.47 -7.94 -2.14
N GLU A 34 7.91 -6.86 -2.72
CA GLU A 34 8.08 -6.52 -4.13
C GLU A 34 9.51 -6.07 -4.47
N TYR A 35 10.11 -5.22 -3.64
CA TYR A 35 11.37 -4.55 -4.00
C TYR A 35 12.63 -5.18 -3.39
N ARG A 36 12.53 -6.29 -2.66
CA ARG A 36 13.71 -6.99 -2.12
C ARG A 36 14.66 -7.48 -3.21
N THR A 37 14.13 -7.86 -4.38
CA THR A 37 14.90 -8.37 -5.52
C THR A 37 15.23 -7.32 -6.56
N LEU A 38 14.84 -6.05 -6.34
CA LEU A 38 14.96 -4.96 -7.32
C LEU A 38 16.36 -4.88 -7.95
N ASP A 39 17.43 -5.01 -7.17
CA ASP A 39 18.80 -4.95 -7.68
C ASP A 39 19.07 -6.04 -8.74
N THR A 40 18.68 -7.27 -8.44
CA THR A 40 18.84 -8.40 -9.37
C THR A 40 17.95 -8.22 -10.61
N ASP A 41 16.70 -7.81 -10.42
CA ASP A 41 15.75 -7.63 -11.51
C ASP A 41 16.20 -6.51 -12.46
N LEU A 42 16.65 -5.38 -11.90
CA LEU A 42 17.09 -4.22 -12.68
C LEU A 42 18.37 -4.53 -13.46
N GLN A 43 19.35 -5.20 -12.85
CA GLN A 43 20.56 -5.64 -13.56
C GLN A 43 20.22 -6.59 -14.72
N GLY A 44 19.33 -7.57 -14.49
CA GLY A 44 18.90 -8.50 -15.53
C GLY A 44 18.20 -7.82 -16.71
N LEU A 45 17.37 -6.81 -16.46
CA LEU A 45 16.73 -6.01 -17.51
C LEU A 45 17.76 -5.23 -18.32
N LEU A 46 18.78 -4.67 -17.68
CA LEU A 46 19.83 -3.91 -18.35
C LEU A 46 20.76 -4.79 -19.19
N GLU A 47 21.17 -5.95 -18.67
CA GLU A 47 21.94 -6.96 -19.43
C GLU A 47 21.16 -7.43 -20.67
N SER A 48 19.84 -7.56 -20.53
CA SER A 48 18.92 -7.93 -21.62
C SER A 48 18.52 -6.75 -22.52
N GLN A 49 19.06 -5.55 -22.28
CA GLN A 49 18.76 -4.31 -23.01
C GLN A 49 17.27 -3.90 -22.99
N GLN A 50 16.52 -4.36 -21.98
CA GLN A 50 15.10 -4.03 -21.75
C GLN A 50 14.97 -2.71 -20.97
N TYR A 51 15.43 -1.61 -21.58
CA TYR A 51 15.53 -0.31 -20.91
C TYR A 51 14.17 0.32 -20.55
N ASP A 52 13.14 0.08 -21.36
CA ASP A 52 11.78 0.61 -21.10
C ASP A 52 11.15 -0.07 -19.87
N ASP A 53 11.40 -1.37 -19.70
CA ASP A 53 10.95 -2.14 -18.54
C ASP A 53 11.72 -1.72 -17.28
N ALA A 54 13.05 -1.56 -17.39
CA ALA A 54 13.88 -1.06 -16.29
C ALA A 54 13.47 0.36 -15.84
N TYR A 55 13.17 1.24 -16.82
CA TYR A 55 12.64 2.56 -16.55
C TYR A 55 11.30 2.48 -15.82
N SER A 56 10.38 1.64 -16.29
CA SER A 56 9.05 1.47 -15.71
C SER A 56 9.12 0.96 -14.27
N LEU A 57 10.03 0.03 -13.99
CA LEU A 57 10.28 -0.50 -12.65
C LEU A 57 10.73 0.61 -11.68
N ILE A 58 11.75 1.38 -12.03
CA ILE A 58 12.24 2.47 -11.17
C ILE A 58 11.24 3.64 -11.09
N HIS A 59 10.51 3.94 -12.16
CA HIS A 59 9.45 4.94 -12.16
C HIS A 59 8.35 4.59 -11.15
N THR A 60 7.93 3.33 -11.15
CA THR A 60 6.91 2.81 -10.23
C THR A 60 7.40 2.87 -8.80
N LEU A 61 8.63 2.38 -8.53
CA LEU A 61 9.27 2.48 -7.22
C LEU A 61 9.31 3.93 -6.69
N LYS A 62 9.73 4.88 -7.54
CA LYS A 62 9.75 6.31 -7.17
C LYS A 62 8.37 6.83 -6.77
N GLY A 63 7.32 6.44 -7.50
CA GLY A 63 5.94 6.80 -7.17
C GLY A 63 5.51 6.22 -5.82
N VAL A 64 5.73 4.92 -5.61
CA VAL A 64 5.37 4.20 -4.38
C VAL A 64 6.08 4.79 -3.17
N THR A 65 7.40 4.99 -3.27
CA THR A 65 8.22 5.57 -2.18
C THR A 65 7.78 6.98 -1.79
N GLY A 66 7.34 7.79 -2.75
CA GLY A 66 6.79 9.13 -2.48
C GLY A 66 5.47 9.10 -1.71
N ASN A 67 4.60 8.15 -2.04
CA ASN A 67 3.28 8.00 -1.41
C ASN A 67 3.36 7.35 -0.02
N LEU A 68 4.34 6.49 0.24
CA LEU A 68 4.51 5.80 1.52
C LEU A 68 5.42 6.54 2.52
N GLY A 69 5.94 7.73 2.16
CA GLY A 69 6.83 8.49 3.05
C GLY A 69 8.24 7.91 3.15
N LEU A 70 8.68 7.16 2.13
CA LEU A 70 10.03 6.60 2.02
C LEU A 70 10.97 7.61 1.35
N PHE A 71 11.09 8.80 1.93
CA PHE A 71 11.63 9.98 1.24
C PHE A 71 13.10 9.87 0.83
N ALA A 72 13.93 9.22 1.66
CA ALA A 72 15.32 8.96 1.32
C ALA A 72 15.42 8.16 0.01
N LEU A 73 14.68 7.06 -0.08
CA LEU A 73 14.66 6.18 -1.25
C LEU A 73 13.97 6.83 -2.46
N HIS A 74 12.90 7.60 -2.23
CA HIS A 74 12.27 8.41 -3.27
C HIS A 74 13.25 9.39 -3.92
N ASN A 75 14.11 10.04 -3.13
CA ASN A 75 15.10 10.96 -3.66
C ASN A 75 16.24 10.23 -4.37
N ALA A 76 16.70 9.10 -3.83
CA ALA A 76 17.76 8.30 -4.42
C ALA A 76 17.34 7.60 -5.74
N SER A 77 16.04 7.33 -5.95
CA SER A 77 15.55 6.73 -7.20
C SER A 77 15.57 7.70 -8.39
N LYS A 78 15.52 9.03 -8.17
CA LYS A 78 15.53 10.05 -9.24
C LYS A 78 16.76 9.98 -10.15
N PRO A 79 18.02 9.95 -9.65
CA PRO A 79 19.19 9.81 -10.52
C PRO A 79 19.23 8.46 -11.25
N VAL A 80 18.78 7.37 -10.61
CA VAL A 80 18.69 6.04 -11.23
C VAL A 80 17.70 6.05 -12.40
N GLU A 81 16.49 6.59 -12.19
CA GLU A 81 15.47 6.74 -13.22
C GLU A 81 15.99 7.56 -14.41
N SER A 82 16.67 8.67 -14.12
CA SER A 82 17.24 9.58 -15.13
C SER A 82 18.32 8.91 -15.96
N ALA A 83 19.25 8.17 -15.33
CA ALA A 83 20.34 7.48 -16.02
C ALA A 83 19.79 6.39 -16.95
N ILE A 84 18.83 5.58 -16.48
CA ILE A 84 18.21 4.55 -17.33
C ILE A 84 17.50 5.18 -18.52
N ARG A 85 16.75 6.26 -18.31
CA ARG A 85 15.98 6.92 -19.37
C ARG A 85 16.83 7.57 -20.45
N ASN A 86 17.91 8.25 -20.05
CA ASN A 86 18.69 9.09 -20.96
C ASN A 86 19.92 8.36 -21.50
N ASP A 87 20.57 7.57 -20.65
CA ASP A 87 21.89 7.02 -20.89
C ASP A 87 21.85 5.48 -21.01
N LYS A 88 20.72 4.85 -20.69
CA LYS A 88 20.51 3.39 -20.75
C LYS A 88 21.50 2.60 -19.90
N GLU A 89 21.88 3.19 -18.77
CA GLU A 89 22.85 2.64 -17.82
C GLU A 89 22.45 2.96 -16.37
N LEU A 90 23.14 2.33 -15.42
CA LEU A 90 23.04 2.67 -13.99
C LEU A 90 24.03 3.79 -13.67
N PRO A 91 23.69 4.69 -12.75
CA PRO A 91 24.63 5.73 -12.33
C PRO A 91 25.82 5.13 -11.57
N ASN A 92 26.95 5.84 -11.57
CA ASN A 92 28.19 5.39 -10.90
C ASN A 92 28.01 5.10 -9.40
N ASP A 93 27.06 5.75 -8.74
CA ASP A 93 26.76 5.61 -7.32
C ASP A 93 25.59 4.64 -7.04
N TYR A 94 25.17 3.84 -8.02
CA TYR A 94 24.05 2.89 -7.89
C TYR A 94 24.18 1.95 -6.68
N SER A 95 25.39 1.55 -6.30
CA SER A 95 25.61 0.75 -5.09
C SER A 95 25.10 1.43 -3.81
N SER A 96 25.14 2.77 -3.74
CA SER A 96 24.60 3.54 -2.61
C SER A 96 23.08 3.48 -2.59
N PHE A 97 22.43 3.48 -3.76
CA PHE A 97 20.99 3.28 -3.87
C PHE A 97 20.57 1.88 -3.40
N VAL A 98 21.31 0.83 -3.77
CA VAL A 98 21.05 -0.55 -3.33
C VAL A 98 21.23 -0.70 -1.81
N VAL A 99 22.26 -0.09 -1.24
CA VAL A 99 22.43 -0.05 0.23
C VAL A 99 21.24 0.63 0.90
N LEU A 100 20.82 1.79 0.40
CA LEU A 100 19.69 2.53 0.95
C LEU A 100 18.37 1.74 0.84
N LEU A 101 18.12 1.06 -0.28
CA LEU A 101 16.97 0.18 -0.45
C LEU A 101 16.95 -0.91 0.63
N ASN A 102 18.08 -1.60 0.83
CA ASN A 102 18.19 -2.67 1.82
C ASN A 102 18.04 -2.14 3.26
N GLU A 103 18.55 -0.94 3.55
CA GLU A 103 18.33 -0.25 4.83
C GLU A 103 16.85 0.09 5.04
N THR A 104 16.17 0.62 4.03
CA THR A 104 14.72 0.90 4.08
C THR A 104 13.92 -0.38 4.30
N VAL A 105 14.21 -1.45 3.55
CA VAL A 105 13.54 -2.76 3.72
C VAL A 105 13.74 -3.30 5.13
N SER A 106 14.97 -3.30 5.64
CA SER A 106 15.28 -3.79 6.99
C SER A 106 14.59 -2.95 8.08
N ASN A 107 14.49 -1.63 7.87
CA ASN A 107 13.79 -0.74 8.80
C ASN A 107 12.28 -1.02 8.83
N ILE A 108 11.67 -1.23 7.66
CA ILE A 108 10.26 -1.61 7.56
C ILE A 108 10.01 -2.96 8.23
N ASP A 109 10.81 -3.99 7.91
CA ASP A 109 10.68 -5.34 8.48
C ASP A 109 10.70 -5.29 10.04
N THR A 110 11.54 -4.41 10.61
CA THR A 110 11.61 -4.17 12.06
C THR A 110 10.33 -3.52 12.60
N LEU A 111 9.85 -2.46 11.94
CA LEU A 111 8.63 -1.72 12.33
C LEU A 111 7.36 -2.59 12.25
N THR A 112 7.27 -3.45 11.23
CA THR A 112 6.14 -4.38 11.05
C THR A 112 6.16 -5.48 12.11
N ALA A 113 7.33 -6.01 12.47
CA ALA A 113 7.46 -7.02 13.50
C ALA A 113 7.00 -6.49 14.88
N GLU A 114 7.37 -5.26 15.22
CA GLU A 114 6.96 -4.62 16.49
C GLU A 114 5.45 -4.34 16.54
N SER A 115 4.81 -4.03 15.41
CA SER A 115 3.39 -3.69 15.35
C SER A 115 2.45 -4.90 15.49
N THR A 116 2.92 -6.12 15.23
CA THR A 116 2.12 -7.35 15.38
C THR A 116 1.91 -7.79 16.84
N SER A 117 2.64 -7.21 17.80
CA SER A 117 2.53 -7.58 19.22
C SER A 117 1.39 -6.87 19.98
N ASP A 118 0.71 -5.89 19.37
CA ASP A 118 -0.25 -5.00 20.06
C ASP A 118 -1.72 -5.11 19.62
N ASN A 119 -2.09 -5.99 18.67
CA ASN A 119 -3.47 -6.08 18.19
C ASN A 119 -4.27 -7.21 18.86
N SER A 120 -4.75 -6.95 20.07
CA SER A 120 -5.94 -7.60 20.61
C SER A 120 -6.87 -6.56 21.23
N ALA A 121 -8.13 -6.62 20.80
CA ALA A 121 -9.29 -5.87 21.26
C ALA A 121 -9.44 -4.44 20.72
N ASN A 122 -10.51 -4.21 19.94
CA ASN A 122 -11.75 -3.58 20.45
C ASN A 122 -12.51 -2.86 19.31
N ALA A 123 -13.72 -3.32 18.96
CA ALA A 123 -14.83 -2.40 18.61
C ALA A 123 -16.19 -3.11 18.68
N LYS A 124 -17.09 -2.50 19.44
CA LYS A 124 -18.43 -2.97 19.82
C LYS A 124 -19.45 -2.76 18.71
N ALA A 125 -20.36 -3.74 18.63
CA ALA A 125 -21.61 -3.69 17.88
C ALA A 125 -22.49 -2.48 18.23
N SER A 126 -23.20 -1.95 17.21
CA SER A 126 -24.37 -1.09 17.38
C SER A 126 -25.36 -1.38 16.24
N ASN A 127 -26.45 -2.06 16.56
CA ASN A 127 -27.57 -2.35 15.66
C ASN A 127 -28.43 -1.09 15.48
N ALA A 128 -28.45 -0.53 14.27
CA ALA A 128 -29.44 0.46 13.83
C ALA A 128 -30.35 -0.16 12.75
N PRO A 129 -31.62 0.26 12.62
CA PRO A 129 -32.59 -0.41 11.77
C PRO A 129 -32.29 -0.17 10.29
N VAL A 130 -32.20 -1.27 9.55
CA VAL A 130 -31.97 -1.33 8.10
C VAL A 130 -33.08 -0.56 7.38
N ASN A 131 -32.75 0.63 6.85
CA ASN A 131 -33.61 1.32 5.89
C ASN A 131 -33.18 0.87 4.49
N SER A 132 -34.06 0.18 3.76
CA SER A 132 -33.73 -0.50 2.49
C SER A 132 -33.09 0.43 1.45
N ALA A 133 -33.46 1.72 1.43
CA ALA A 133 -32.85 2.71 0.53
C ALA A 133 -31.43 3.12 0.92
N ALA A 134 -31.08 3.12 2.21
CA ALA A 134 -29.73 3.42 2.68
C ALA A 134 -28.80 2.24 2.43
N ALA A 135 -29.27 1.02 2.71
CA ALA A 135 -28.56 -0.22 2.42
C ALA A 135 -28.22 -0.35 0.92
N GLU A 136 -29.18 -0.05 0.04
CA GLU A 136 -28.97 -0.16 -1.41
C GLU A 136 -28.01 0.91 -1.95
N ARG A 137 -28.00 2.12 -1.36
CA ARG A 137 -27.00 3.16 -1.70
C ARG A 137 -25.61 2.76 -1.24
N ALA A 138 -25.47 2.33 0.01
CA ALA A 138 -24.21 1.87 0.57
C ALA A 138 -23.62 0.72 -0.27
N ARG A 139 -24.45 -0.26 -0.66
CA ARG A 139 -24.03 -1.35 -1.54
C ARG A 139 -23.54 -0.87 -2.89
N LYS A 140 -24.26 0.04 -3.56
CA LYS A 140 -23.84 0.60 -4.85
C LYS A 140 -22.54 1.38 -4.74
N GLN A 141 -22.36 2.17 -3.68
CA GLN A 141 -21.15 2.94 -3.45
C GLN A 141 -19.95 2.03 -3.17
N LEU A 142 -20.11 1.03 -2.30
CA LEU A 142 -19.06 0.05 -2.02
C LEU A 142 -18.64 -0.69 -3.29
N ILE A 143 -19.59 -1.26 -4.05
CA ILE A 143 -19.28 -1.97 -5.30
C ILE A 143 -18.57 -1.06 -6.30
N SER A 144 -19.02 0.20 -6.44
CA SER A 144 -18.39 1.14 -7.35
C SER A 144 -16.95 1.44 -6.95
N ALA A 145 -16.71 1.69 -5.65
CA ALA A 145 -15.37 1.98 -5.14
C ALA A 145 -14.42 0.79 -5.29
N LEU A 146 -14.87 -0.43 -4.95
CA LEU A 146 -14.09 -1.67 -5.11
C LEU A 146 -13.73 -1.91 -6.60
N LYS A 147 -14.69 -1.75 -7.52
CA LYS A 147 -14.46 -1.92 -8.96
C LYS A 147 -13.54 -0.87 -9.57
N ALA A 148 -13.52 0.33 -8.99
CA ALA A 148 -12.65 1.41 -9.41
C ALA A 148 -11.28 1.37 -8.70
N SER A 149 -11.05 0.37 -7.83
CA SER A 149 -9.88 0.31 -6.94
C SER A 149 -9.69 1.63 -6.17
N GLU A 150 -10.80 2.28 -5.82
CA GLU A 150 -10.80 3.53 -5.08
C GLU A 150 -10.51 3.27 -3.61
N PHE A 151 -9.74 4.18 -3.00
CA PHE A 151 -9.50 4.15 -1.57
C PHE A 151 -10.82 4.36 -0.80
N ILE A 152 -11.11 3.44 0.12
CA ILE A 152 -12.25 3.52 1.05
C ILE A 152 -11.68 3.67 2.45
N SER A 153 -12.05 4.74 3.16
CA SER A 153 -11.62 4.91 4.55
C SER A 153 -12.31 3.88 5.46
N GLN A 154 -11.65 3.46 6.54
CA GLN A 154 -12.20 2.47 7.48
C GLN A 154 -13.56 2.90 8.05
N SER A 155 -13.71 4.17 8.42
CA SER A 155 -14.98 4.70 8.95
C SER A 155 -16.10 4.68 7.89
N THR A 156 -15.78 4.98 6.63
CA THR A 156 -16.73 4.88 5.51
C THR A 156 -17.13 3.43 5.24
N LEU A 157 -16.16 2.51 5.26
CA LEU A 157 -16.41 1.08 5.06
C LEU A 157 -17.32 0.53 6.17
N GLU A 158 -17.01 0.82 7.43
CA GLU A 158 -17.83 0.43 8.58
C GLU A 158 -19.25 1.01 8.51
N GLU A 159 -19.39 2.27 8.08
CA GLU A 159 -20.69 2.91 7.87
C GLU A 159 -21.51 2.17 6.80
N TRP A 160 -20.90 1.85 5.65
CA TRP A 160 -21.57 1.15 4.56
C TRP A 160 -21.96 -0.29 4.96
N LEU A 161 -21.05 -1.03 5.61
CA LEU A 161 -21.31 -2.39 6.10
C LEU A 161 -22.41 -2.42 7.17
N SER A 162 -22.42 -1.44 8.06
CA SER A 162 -23.47 -1.26 9.08
C SER A 162 -24.82 -0.93 8.44
N ALA A 163 -24.85 -0.02 7.47
CA ALA A 163 -26.08 0.35 6.75
C ALA A 163 -26.69 -0.83 5.96
N MET A 164 -25.85 -1.74 5.46
CA MET A 164 -26.27 -2.97 4.78
C MET A 164 -26.75 -4.07 5.73
N GLY A 165 -26.50 -3.94 7.05
CA GLY A 165 -26.84 -4.96 8.03
C GLY A 165 -26.03 -6.24 7.87
N ILE A 166 -24.78 -6.14 7.38
CA ILE A 166 -23.90 -7.31 7.22
C ILE A 166 -23.49 -7.86 8.59
N GLU A 167 -23.62 -9.18 8.74
CA GLU A 167 -23.24 -9.94 9.92
C GLU A 167 -21.74 -9.78 10.24
N ASN A 168 -21.36 -9.90 11.52
CA ASN A 168 -20.00 -9.59 11.96
C ASN A 168 -18.91 -10.41 11.25
N GLU A 169 -19.18 -11.68 10.95
CA GLU A 169 -18.18 -12.57 10.34
C GLU A 169 -17.88 -12.18 8.89
N LYS A 170 -18.91 -11.96 8.06
CA LYS A 170 -18.77 -11.40 6.70
C LYS A 170 -18.21 -9.99 6.70
N ARG A 171 -18.58 -9.19 7.71
CA ARG A 171 -18.07 -7.82 7.86
C ARG A 171 -16.55 -7.84 8.05
N GLU A 172 -16.04 -8.69 8.93
CA GLU A 172 -14.58 -8.81 9.14
C GLU A 172 -13.88 -9.29 7.87
N ALA A 173 -14.42 -10.29 7.17
CA ALA A 173 -13.84 -10.76 5.90
C ALA A 173 -13.77 -9.66 4.83
N ILE A 174 -14.83 -8.86 4.66
CA ILE A 174 -14.82 -7.73 3.72
C ILE A 174 -13.82 -6.64 4.15
N ILE A 175 -13.73 -6.34 5.46
CA ILE A 175 -12.77 -5.36 5.97
C ILE A 175 -11.34 -5.82 5.72
N ASP A 176 -11.03 -7.09 6.02
CA ASP A 176 -9.70 -7.66 5.81
C ASP A 176 -9.32 -7.64 4.33
N ALA A 177 -10.22 -8.06 3.43
CA ALA A 177 -9.98 -8.01 1.99
C ALA A 177 -9.72 -6.58 1.49
N VAL A 178 -10.48 -5.58 1.97
CA VAL A 178 -10.26 -4.16 1.61
C VAL A 178 -8.94 -3.63 2.18
N ASP A 179 -8.60 -3.96 3.43
CA ASP A 179 -7.33 -3.57 4.06
C ASP A 179 -6.12 -4.22 3.37
N GLU A 180 -6.30 -5.42 2.80
CA GLU A 180 -5.30 -6.11 1.98
C GLU A 180 -5.31 -5.68 0.51
N LEU A 181 -6.17 -4.72 0.13
CA LEU A 181 -6.36 -4.27 -1.26
C LEU A 181 -6.77 -5.41 -2.21
N ASP A 182 -7.30 -6.51 -1.67
CA ASP A 182 -7.90 -7.59 -2.43
C ASP A 182 -9.37 -7.26 -2.73
N TYR A 183 -9.56 -6.34 -3.68
CA TYR A 183 -10.89 -5.86 -4.06
C TYR A 183 -11.73 -6.95 -4.72
N GLU A 184 -11.11 -7.98 -5.31
CA GLU A 184 -11.83 -9.13 -5.87
C GLU A 184 -12.42 -9.99 -4.76
N GLU A 185 -11.62 -10.30 -3.74
CA GLU A 185 -12.09 -11.04 -2.56
C GLU A 185 -13.16 -10.25 -1.80
N ALA A 186 -12.98 -8.93 -1.64
CA ALA A 186 -13.98 -8.07 -1.00
C ALA A 186 -15.34 -8.08 -1.73
N LEU A 187 -15.31 -8.13 -3.07
CA LEU A 187 -16.54 -8.26 -3.88
C LEU A 187 -17.16 -9.66 -3.77
N SER A 188 -16.32 -10.71 -3.72
CA SER A 188 -16.77 -12.10 -3.54
C SER A 188 -17.49 -12.28 -2.21
N GLU A 189 -16.91 -11.81 -1.10
CA GLU A 189 -17.49 -11.86 0.24
C GLU A 189 -18.79 -11.04 0.35
N LEU A 190 -18.89 -9.94 -0.39
CA LEU A 190 -20.10 -9.11 -0.44
C LEU A 190 -21.28 -9.78 -1.17
N ASP A 191 -21.00 -10.60 -2.18
CA ASP A 191 -22.02 -11.30 -2.98
C ASP A 191 -22.31 -12.72 -2.48
N ALA A 192 -21.47 -13.27 -1.58
CA ALA A 192 -21.71 -14.54 -0.91
C ALA A 192 -23.02 -14.50 -0.12
N LYS A 193 -23.90 -15.49 -0.35
CA LYS A 193 -25.21 -15.60 0.32
C LYS A 193 -25.11 -16.02 1.77
#